data_AF-A0A1H3N2N7-F1
#
_entry.id   AF-A0A1H3N2N7-F1
#
_cell.length_a   1.000
_cell.length_b   1.000
_cell.length_c   1.000
_cell.angle_alpha   90.00
_cell.angle_beta   90.00
_cell.angle_gamma   90.00
#
_symmetry.space_group_name_H-M   'P 1'
#
loop_
_entity.id
_entity.type
_entity.pdbx_description
1 polymer ?
#
loop_
_entity_poly.entity_id
_entity_poly.type
_entity_poly.pdbx_seq_one_letter_code
_entity_poly.pdbx_strand_id
1 'polypeptide(L)'
;MSIRDTSAQDHRVAPAAGQSRRRRQWALGAAAGALVLGAGAWVAAGWAAGGASVSAERLRIAQVKRGDLVRDIAADGRVIAANNPILYAIAGGSVDLKVVAGDVVRKGQVLAEIDSPELRSKLAQEQSTLAGLEAEASRAELDGELARSTARKEFDQAGIDRVAAERDLERYNRAFEGGAVAKVDVAKAQDELKKAQIGLSHAREGLGRQDRSAALDTRNKRLLAQRQAAIVAEAQRQVDALTLRAPFDGQVGQVQVAQRANVAINDPVLSVVDLGVFEVEIKVPESFARDLAIGMPAQIAGNDGKSYAAKISAVSPEVVAGEVVSRLRFAGAQPPALRQNQRLSARIVLDTRRNALTVERGPFLEQDGGTTAYVVAGGVATRRAIRTGASSLSQVEILEGLQPGERIVVSGADQFANAETVRISGE
;
A
#
# COMPACT_ATOMS: atom_id res chain seq x y z
N MET A 1 -104.02 71.63 -62.29
CA MET A 1 -103.69 73.03 -61.95
C MET A 1 -103.14 73.02 -60.54
N SER A 2 -101.95 73.48 -60.19
CA SER A 2 -101.07 74.51 -60.75
C SER A 2 -99.68 74.29 -60.15
N ILE A 3 -98.62 74.38 -60.95
CA ILE A 3 -97.26 74.63 -60.44
C ILE A 3 -97.13 76.15 -60.21
N ARG A 4 -96.58 76.55 -59.06
CA ARG A 4 -96.02 77.86 -58.68
C ARG A 4 -95.09 77.59 -57.48
N ASP A 5 -94.02 78.30 -57.19
CA ASP A 5 -93.09 79.21 -57.87
C ASP A 5 -91.97 79.44 -56.82
N THR A 6 -90.73 79.63 -57.25
CA THR A 6 -89.54 79.79 -56.42
C THR A 6 -89.24 81.26 -56.19
N SER A 7 -89.55 81.81 -55.02
CA SER A 7 -88.90 83.01 -54.47
C SER A 7 -89.38 83.29 -53.04
N ALA A 8 -88.46 83.79 -52.19
CA ALA A 8 -88.58 84.04 -50.75
C ALA A 8 -88.38 82.76 -49.90
N GLN A 9 -87.34 82.64 -49.06
CA GLN A 9 -86.77 83.65 -48.17
C GLN A 9 -85.28 83.38 -47.95
N ASP A 10 -84.47 84.31 -48.44
CA ASP A 10 -83.06 84.45 -48.07
C ASP A 10 -82.98 85.37 -46.84
N HIS A 11 -82.21 84.99 -45.82
CA HIS A 11 -81.89 85.84 -44.67
C HIS A 11 -80.43 85.65 -44.27
N ARG A 12 -79.62 86.70 -44.44
CA ARG A 12 -78.35 86.92 -43.73
C ARG A 12 -78.53 88.01 -42.67
N VAL A 13 -77.61 87.96 -41.68
CA VAL A 13 -77.16 88.97 -40.67
C VAL A 13 -77.33 88.37 -39.25
N ALA A 14 -76.39 88.37 -38.29
CA ALA A 14 -74.93 88.57 -38.19
C ALA A 14 -74.49 88.06 -36.76
N PRO A 15 -73.31 88.40 -36.19
CA PRO A 15 -72.41 87.48 -35.50
C PRO A 15 -72.64 87.34 -33.97
N ALA A 16 -72.21 86.21 -33.37
CA ALA A 16 -72.21 86.02 -31.92
C ALA A 16 -70.81 86.22 -31.33
N ALA A 17 -70.74 87.16 -30.40
CA ALA A 17 -69.55 87.66 -29.72
C ALA A 17 -68.95 86.70 -28.67
N GLY A 18 -67.63 86.82 -28.54
CA GLY A 18 -66.75 86.54 -27.40
C GLY A 18 -67.23 85.71 -26.21
N GLN A 19 -66.62 84.54 -26.03
CA GLN A 19 -66.32 83.96 -24.72
C GLN A 19 -65.04 83.09 -24.75
N SER A 20 -63.94 83.65 -25.25
CA SER A 20 -62.60 83.06 -25.26
C SER A 20 -61.70 83.68 -24.18
N ARG A 21 -61.67 83.11 -22.96
CA ARG A 21 -60.51 83.20 -22.04
C ARG A 21 -60.60 82.30 -20.80
N ARG A 22 -61.80 81.98 -20.30
CA ARG A 22 -61.95 81.17 -19.06
C ARG A 22 -61.66 79.67 -19.21
N ARG A 23 -61.98 79.03 -20.34
CA ARG A 23 -61.72 77.58 -20.55
C ARG A 23 -60.23 77.22 -20.71
N ARG A 24 -59.38 78.14 -21.18
CA ARG A 24 -57.94 77.89 -21.43
C ARG A 24 -57.11 77.87 -20.13
N GLN A 25 -57.54 78.60 -19.10
CA GLN A 25 -56.86 78.63 -17.79
C GLN A 25 -57.09 77.36 -16.97
N TRP A 26 -58.27 76.73 -17.10
CA TRP A 26 -58.57 75.45 -16.43
C TRP A 26 -57.82 74.26 -17.09
N ALA A 27 -57.61 74.30 -18.40
CA ALA A 27 -56.85 73.27 -19.11
C ALA A 27 -55.34 73.28 -18.75
N LEU A 28 -54.75 74.46 -18.55
CA LEU A 28 -53.34 74.59 -18.12
C LEU A 28 -53.12 74.17 -16.66
N GLY A 29 -54.08 74.46 -15.77
CA GLY A 29 -54.05 74.00 -14.38
C GLY A 29 -54.14 72.48 -14.26
N ALA A 30 -54.96 71.83 -15.09
CA ALA A 30 -55.09 70.37 -15.12
C ALA A 30 -53.81 69.67 -15.61
N ALA A 31 -53.11 70.25 -16.61
CA ALA A 31 -51.85 69.70 -17.11
C ALA A 31 -50.69 69.81 -16.10
N ALA A 32 -50.60 70.93 -15.37
CA ALA A 32 -49.63 71.10 -14.30
C ALA A 32 -49.90 70.15 -13.11
N GLY A 33 -51.18 69.97 -12.76
CA GLY A 33 -51.59 69.00 -11.75
C GLY A 33 -51.24 67.56 -12.13
N ALA A 34 -51.43 67.18 -13.40
CA ALA A 34 -51.06 65.85 -13.90
C ALA A 34 -49.54 65.61 -13.89
N LEU A 35 -48.73 66.63 -14.16
CA LEU A 35 -47.26 66.53 -14.08
C LEU A 35 -46.78 66.40 -12.64
N VAL A 36 -47.36 67.15 -11.70
CA VAL A 36 -47.02 67.04 -10.27
C VAL A 36 -47.47 65.70 -9.69
N LEU A 37 -48.65 65.21 -10.09
CA LEU A 37 -49.13 63.88 -9.70
C LEU A 37 -48.30 62.76 -10.37
N GLY A 38 -47.86 62.95 -11.61
CA GLY A 38 -46.97 62.01 -12.30
C GLY A 38 -45.58 61.96 -11.68
N ALA A 39 -44.99 63.11 -11.33
CA ALA A 39 -43.72 63.19 -10.60
C ALA A 39 -43.86 62.65 -9.17
N GLY A 40 -44.98 62.94 -8.50
CA GLY A 40 -45.32 62.39 -7.19
C GLY A 40 -45.49 60.87 -7.22
N ALA A 41 -46.14 60.34 -8.27
CA ALA A 41 -46.27 58.91 -8.49
C ALA A 41 -44.94 58.23 -8.84
N TRP A 42 -44.05 58.90 -9.57
CA TRP A 42 -42.71 58.38 -9.89
C TRP A 42 -41.80 58.34 -8.64
N VAL A 43 -41.83 59.40 -7.83
CA VAL A 43 -41.13 59.42 -6.53
C VAL A 43 -41.73 58.40 -5.55
N ALA A 44 -43.06 58.30 -5.50
CA ALA A 44 -43.74 57.31 -4.66
C ALA A 44 -43.49 55.86 -5.13
N ALA A 45 -43.39 55.61 -6.43
CA ALA A 45 -43.01 54.31 -6.97
C ALA A 45 -41.55 53.94 -6.62
N GLY A 46 -40.64 54.92 -6.61
CA GLY A 46 -39.28 54.73 -6.12
C GLY A 46 -39.18 54.43 -4.62
N TRP A 47 -40.12 54.95 -3.81
CA TRP A 47 -40.21 54.66 -2.37
C TRP A 47 -41.00 53.38 -2.06
N ALA A 48 -41.94 53.00 -2.92
CA ALA A 48 -42.73 51.77 -2.81
C ALA A 48 -41.98 50.51 -3.28
N ALA A 49 -40.82 50.66 -3.94
CA ALA A 49 -39.88 49.58 -4.19
C ALA A 49 -39.05 49.19 -2.95
N GLY A 50 -39.55 49.48 -1.74
CA GLY A 50 -39.03 48.99 -0.47
C GLY A 50 -39.31 47.49 -0.32
N GLY A 51 -38.54 46.68 -1.04
CA GLY A 51 -38.48 45.23 -0.84
C GLY A 51 -38.19 44.90 0.62
N ALA A 52 -38.88 43.87 1.12
CA ALA A 52 -38.85 43.32 2.48
C ALA A 52 -37.66 43.77 3.35
N SER A 53 -37.91 44.42 4.49
CA SER A 53 -36.85 44.70 5.46
C SER A 53 -36.61 43.50 6.36
N VAL A 54 -35.36 43.04 6.46
CA VAL A 54 -34.97 41.92 7.33
C VAL A 54 -34.04 42.41 8.43
N SER A 55 -34.20 41.90 9.64
CA SER A 55 -33.36 42.29 10.78
C SER A 55 -31.95 41.73 10.64
N ALA A 56 -30.93 42.56 10.91
CA ALA A 56 -29.52 42.16 10.90
C ALA A 56 -29.23 40.98 11.85
N GLU A 57 -29.94 40.92 12.99
CA GLU A 57 -29.77 39.86 14.00
C GLU A 57 -30.16 38.46 13.49
N ARG A 58 -31.00 38.40 12.45
CA ARG A 58 -31.43 37.15 11.81
C ARG A 58 -30.51 36.73 10.66
N LEU A 59 -29.48 37.52 10.37
CA LEU A 59 -28.55 37.29 9.29
C LEU A 59 -27.17 36.96 9.87
N ARG A 60 -26.53 35.92 9.32
CA ARG A 60 -25.11 35.71 9.55
C ARG A 60 -24.35 36.33 8.40
N ILE A 61 -23.56 37.36 8.70
CA ILE A 61 -22.77 38.08 7.71
C ILE A 61 -21.30 37.72 7.92
N ALA A 62 -20.62 37.29 6.87
CA ALA A 62 -19.20 36.99 6.90
C ALA A 62 -18.43 37.90 5.93
N GLN A 63 -17.19 38.22 6.30
CA GLN A 63 -16.29 38.98 5.45
C GLN A 63 -15.51 38.06 4.51
N VAL A 64 -15.43 38.45 3.25
CA VAL A 64 -14.57 37.84 2.25
C VAL A 64 -13.13 38.27 2.52
N LYS A 65 -12.24 37.30 2.74
CA LYS A 65 -10.83 37.56 3.08
C LYS A 65 -9.91 36.68 2.28
N ARG A 66 -8.64 37.07 2.15
CA ARG A 66 -7.62 36.18 1.62
C ARG A 66 -7.06 35.30 2.73
N GLY A 67 -6.92 34.02 2.44
CA GLY A 67 -6.37 33.04 3.38
C GLY A 67 -6.03 31.73 2.69
N ASP A 68 -5.34 30.87 3.42
CA ASP A 68 -5.06 29.52 2.94
C ASP A 68 -6.31 28.65 3.11
N LEU A 69 -6.80 28.09 2.01
CA LEU A 69 -7.91 27.15 2.02
C LEU A 69 -7.36 25.72 2.03
N VAL A 70 -7.56 25.03 3.15
CA VAL A 70 -7.17 23.63 3.30
C VAL A 70 -8.38 22.76 3.03
N ARG A 71 -8.32 21.92 1.99
CA ARG A 71 -9.31 20.89 1.71
C ARG A 71 -8.90 19.62 2.43
N ASP A 72 -9.78 19.11 3.27
CA ASP A 72 -9.53 17.96 4.10
C ASP A 72 -10.73 17.02 4.15
N ILE A 73 -10.46 15.80 4.60
CA ILE A 73 -11.47 14.79 4.88
C ILE A 73 -11.27 14.28 6.31
N ALA A 74 -12.38 14.12 7.02
CA ALA A 74 -12.41 13.40 8.28
C ALA A 74 -12.88 11.97 8.00
N ALA A 75 -12.15 10.99 8.52
CA ALA A 75 -12.49 9.59 8.38
C ALA A 75 -12.31 8.89 9.73
N ASP A 76 -13.25 8.00 10.04
CA ASP A 76 -13.10 7.10 11.18
C ASP A 76 -12.16 5.96 10.80
N GLY A 77 -11.25 5.66 11.72
CA GLY A 77 -10.24 4.64 11.55
C GLY A 77 -10.21 3.65 12.69
N ARG A 78 -9.61 2.48 12.42
CA ARG A 78 -9.29 1.47 13.41
C ARG A 78 -7.79 1.21 13.43
N VAL A 79 -7.23 1.03 14.60
CA VAL A 79 -5.84 0.65 14.78
C VAL A 79 -5.63 -0.80 14.36
N ILE A 80 -4.67 -1.04 13.48
CA ILE A 80 -4.22 -2.36 13.07
C ILE A 80 -2.73 -2.48 13.37
N ALA A 81 -2.27 -3.68 13.73
CA ALA A 81 -0.84 -3.95 13.77
C ALA A 81 -0.33 -4.10 12.34
N ALA A 82 0.81 -3.47 12.02
CA ALA A 82 1.41 -3.63 10.71
C ALA A 82 1.86 -5.08 10.45
N ASN A 83 2.25 -5.78 11.51
CA ASN A 83 2.75 -7.15 11.45
C ASN A 83 2.09 -8.02 12.54
N ASN A 84 1.30 -9.02 12.11
CA ASN A 84 0.58 -9.95 12.98
C ASN A 84 0.49 -11.34 12.33
N PRO A 85 1.62 -12.05 12.11
CA PRO A 85 1.59 -13.39 11.57
C PRO A 85 0.94 -14.36 12.55
N ILE A 86 0.14 -15.26 12.00
CA ILE A 86 -0.31 -16.47 12.69
C ILE A 86 0.77 -17.52 12.47
N LEU A 87 1.22 -18.14 13.55
CA LEU A 87 2.14 -19.26 13.52
C LEU A 87 1.33 -20.56 13.46
N TYR A 88 1.71 -21.45 12.54
CA TYR A 88 0.99 -22.67 12.23
C TYR A 88 1.79 -23.90 12.64
N ALA A 89 1.09 -25.00 12.92
CA ALA A 89 1.71 -26.29 13.15
C ALA A 89 2.31 -26.82 11.84
N ILE A 90 3.59 -27.15 11.85
CA ILE A 90 4.29 -27.68 10.67
C ILE A 90 4.08 -29.19 10.47
N ALA A 91 3.56 -29.89 11.48
CA ALA A 91 3.30 -31.32 11.48
C ALA A 91 2.24 -31.66 12.52
N GLY A 92 1.67 -32.87 12.41
CA GLY A 92 0.75 -33.40 13.40
C GLY A 92 1.46 -33.78 14.70
N GLY A 93 0.82 -33.51 15.83
CA GLY A 93 1.37 -33.80 17.16
C GLY A 93 0.65 -33.10 18.30
N SER A 94 1.17 -33.26 19.52
CA SER A 94 0.65 -32.56 20.71
C SER A 94 1.41 -31.25 20.94
N VAL A 95 0.68 -30.16 21.20
CA VAL A 95 1.27 -28.83 21.40
C VAL A 95 1.49 -28.55 22.89
N ASP A 96 2.72 -28.24 23.27
CA ASP A 96 3.08 -27.71 24.59
C ASP A 96 3.36 -26.20 24.49
N LEU A 97 2.40 -25.37 24.92
CA LEU A 97 2.58 -23.91 24.92
C LEU A 97 3.49 -23.52 26.09
N LYS A 98 4.42 -22.60 25.83
CA LYS A 98 5.33 -22.00 26.82
C LYS A 98 4.92 -20.58 27.21
N VAL A 99 3.91 -20.03 26.55
CA VAL A 99 3.41 -18.66 26.71
C VAL A 99 1.89 -18.65 26.72
N VAL A 100 1.33 -17.59 27.28
CA VAL A 100 -0.11 -17.31 27.24
C VAL A 100 -0.40 -16.05 26.43
N ALA A 101 -1.67 -15.87 26.04
CA ALA A 101 -2.12 -14.66 25.36
C ALA A 101 -1.81 -13.42 26.20
N GLY A 102 -1.19 -12.41 25.59
CA GLY A 102 -0.77 -11.18 26.25
C GLY A 102 0.67 -11.18 26.78
N ASP A 103 1.42 -12.28 26.72
CA ASP A 103 2.82 -12.27 27.13
C ASP A 103 3.68 -11.45 26.16
N VAL A 104 4.63 -10.67 26.71
CA VAL A 104 5.64 -9.96 25.91
C VAL A 104 6.76 -10.92 25.57
N VAL A 105 7.12 -10.98 24.30
CA VAL A 105 8.08 -11.95 23.76
C VAL A 105 9.19 -11.27 22.97
N ARG A 106 10.38 -11.86 23.02
CA ARG A 106 11.53 -11.42 22.22
C ARG A 106 11.72 -12.29 21.00
N LYS A 107 12.31 -11.74 19.95
CA LYS A 107 12.71 -12.47 18.74
C LYS A 107 13.50 -13.73 19.10
N GLY A 108 13.08 -14.88 18.59
CA GLY A 108 13.69 -16.19 18.81
C GLY A 108 13.25 -16.91 20.09
N GLN A 109 12.49 -16.27 20.98
CA GLN A 109 11.91 -16.89 22.17
C GLN A 109 10.97 -18.03 21.77
N VAL A 110 11.06 -19.15 22.48
CA VAL A 110 10.17 -20.30 22.28
C VAL A 110 8.77 -19.94 22.77
N LEU A 111 7.78 -20.15 21.91
CA LEU A 111 6.37 -19.88 22.20
C LEU A 111 5.60 -21.18 22.41
N ALA A 112 5.88 -22.18 21.58
CA ALA A 112 5.26 -23.50 21.66
C ALA A 112 6.22 -24.56 21.12
N GLU A 113 6.09 -25.78 21.65
CA GLU A 113 6.79 -26.96 21.15
C GLU A 113 5.74 -27.98 20.70
N ILE A 114 5.90 -28.50 19.49
CA ILE A 114 5.04 -29.58 18.98
C ILE A 114 5.80 -30.89 19.16
N ASP A 115 5.22 -31.81 19.92
CA ASP A 115 5.75 -33.17 19.99
C ASP A 115 5.16 -34.02 18.86
N SER A 116 6.00 -34.31 17.87
CA SER A 116 5.67 -35.16 16.72
C SER A 116 6.54 -36.42 16.72
N PRO A 117 6.04 -37.54 17.25
CA PRO A 117 6.75 -38.83 17.19
C PRO A 117 7.06 -39.27 15.76
N GLU A 118 6.22 -38.92 14.79
CA GLU A 118 6.40 -39.22 13.38
C GLU A 118 7.67 -38.56 12.82
N LEU A 119 7.83 -37.24 12.98
CA LEU A 119 9.02 -36.54 12.48
C LEU A 119 10.29 -36.98 13.21
N ARG A 120 10.22 -37.20 14.53
CA ARG A 120 11.36 -37.73 15.31
C ARG A 120 11.79 -39.12 14.82
N SER A 121 10.82 -40.00 14.57
CA SER A 121 11.09 -41.36 14.05
C SER A 121 11.66 -41.32 12.64
N LYS A 122 11.13 -40.45 11.78
CA LYS A 122 11.65 -40.22 10.43
C LYS A 122 13.10 -39.73 10.47
N LEU A 123 13.42 -38.72 11.28
CA LEU A 123 14.79 -38.26 11.44
C LEU A 123 15.72 -39.40 11.89
N ALA A 124 15.33 -40.18 12.90
CA ALA A 124 16.12 -41.32 13.38
C ALA A 124 16.34 -42.40 12.30
N GLN A 125 15.33 -42.66 11.46
CA GLN A 125 15.44 -43.56 10.33
C GLN A 125 16.44 -43.05 9.29
N GLU A 126 16.32 -41.78 8.87
CA GLU A 126 17.22 -41.19 7.87
C GLU A 126 18.67 -41.10 8.38
N GLN A 127 18.87 -40.84 9.67
CA GLN A 127 20.18 -40.87 10.34
C GLN A 127 20.80 -42.27 10.32
N SER A 128 19.98 -43.30 10.56
CA SER A 128 20.43 -44.70 10.50
C SER A 128 20.83 -45.09 9.08
N THR A 129 20.07 -44.65 8.08
CA THR A 129 20.42 -44.84 6.66
C THR A 129 21.73 -44.14 6.30
N LEU A 130 21.94 -42.91 6.77
CA LEU A 130 23.21 -42.18 6.57
C LEU A 130 24.39 -42.94 7.17
N ALA A 131 24.28 -43.37 8.42
CA ALA A 131 25.34 -44.13 9.10
C ALA A 131 25.71 -45.42 8.33
N GLY A 132 24.71 -46.10 7.75
CA GLY A 132 24.95 -47.25 6.87
C GLY A 132 25.75 -46.89 5.61
N LEU A 133 25.38 -45.80 4.93
CA LEU A 133 26.08 -45.34 3.72
C LEU A 133 27.50 -44.82 4.00
N GLU A 134 27.71 -44.19 5.15
CA GLU A 134 29.04 -43.75 5.61
C GLU A 134 29.95 -44.95 5.92
N ALA A 135 29.39 -45.99 6.53
CA ALA A 135 30.11 -47.25 6.77
C ALA A 135 30.45 -47.96 5.44
N GLU A 136 29.55 -47.96 4.46
CA GLU A 136 29.83 -48.49 3.12
C GLU A 136 30.93 -47.69 2.39
N ALA A 137 30.92 -46.37 2.48
CA ALA A 137 31.95 -45.52 1.91
C ALA A 137 33.32 -45.76 2.56
N SER A 138 33.34 -45.93 3.88
CA SER A 138 34.57 -46.26 4.63
C SER A 138 35.10 -47.65 4.26
N ARG A 139 34.21 -48.63 4.05
CA ARG A 139 34.60 -49.96 3.57
C ARG A 139 35.18 -49.90 2.16
N ALA A 140 34.55 -49.17 1.25
CA ALA A 140 35.03 -49.01 -0.14
C ALA A 140 36.42 -48.33 -0.19
N GLU A 141 36.72 -47.43 0.75
CA GLU A 141 38.06 -46.85 0.88
C GLU A 141 39.10 -47.89 1.30
N LEU A 142 38.82 -48.70 2.32
CA LEU A 142 39.70 -49.78 2.78
C LEU A 142 39.92 -50.85 1.69
N ASP A 143 38.86 -51.25 0.99
CA ASP A 143 38.94 -52.20 -0.13
C ASP A 143 39.79 -51.63 -1.27
N GLY A 144 39.66 -50.32 -1.53
CA GLY A 144 40.48 -49.60 -2.50
C GLY A 144 41.97 -49.53 -2.12
N GLU A 145 42.29 -49.28 -0.85
CA GLU A 145 43.66 -49.31 -0.33
C GLU A 145 44.28 -50.70 -0.46
N LEU A 146 43.51 -51.74 -0.12
CA LEU A 146 43.94 -53.13 -0.26
C LEU A 146 44.22 -53.47 -1.73
N ALA A 147 43.31 -53.12 -2.65
CA ALA A 147 43.47 -53.36 -4.08
C ALA A 147 44.68 -52.61 -4.68
N ARG A 148 44.95 -51.38 -4.24
CA ARG A 148 46.15 -50.64 -4.63
C ARG A 148 47.41 -51.31 -4.10
N SER A 149 47.40 -51.75 -2.84
CA SER A 149 48.54 -52.43 -2.21
C SER A 149 48.91 -53.73 -2.92
N THR A 150 47.92 -54.55 -3.27
CA THR A 150 48.14 -55.80 -4.02
C THR A 150 48.67 -55.54 -5.43
N ALA A 151 48.06 -54.61 -6.17
CA ALA A 151 48.53 -54.23 -7.50
C ALA A 151 49.93 -53.60 -7.47
N ARG A 152 50.27 -52.86 -6.42
CA ARG A 152 51.61 -52.29 -6.23
C ARG A 152 52.65 -53.38 -6.00
N LYS A 153 52.34 -54.37 -5.18
CA LYS A 153 53.20 -55.55 -4.97
C LYS A 153 53.49 -56.27 -6.29
N GLU A 154 52.48 -56.47 -7.14
CA GLU A 154 52.64 -57.10 -8.45
C GLU A 154 53.53 -56.27 -9.40
N PHE A 155 53.35 -54.95 -9.41
CA PHE A 155 54.20 -54.04 -10.18
C PHE A 155 55.66 -54.06 -9.71
N ASP A 156 55.89 -54.02 -8.40
CA ASP A 156 57.23 -54.06 -7.82
C ASP A 156 57.91 -55.41 -8.13
N GLN A 157 57.19 -56.53 -8.05
CA GLN A 157 57.70 -57.85 -8.43
C GLN A 157 58.10 -57.91 -9.91
N ALA A 158 57.23 -57.47 -10.82
CA ALA A 158 57.55 -57.42 -12.25
C ALA A 158 58.75 -56.51 -12.56
N GLY A 159 58.96 -55.46 -11.75
CA GLY A 159 60.13 -54.60 -11.81
C GLY A 159 61.43 -55.34 -11.46
N ILE A 160 61.39 -56.15 -10.40
CA ILE A 160 62.50 -57.02 -10.00
C ILE A 160 62.82 -58.03 -11.11
N ASP A 161 61.80 -58.69 -11.66
CA ASP A 161 61.96 -59.70 -12.70
C ASP A 161 62.58 -59.11 -13.98
N ARG A 162 62.16 -57.91 -14.40
CA ARG A 162 62.77 -57.20 -15.53
C ARG A 162 64.26 -56.93 -15.29
N VAL A 163 64.61 -56.43 -14.10
CA VAL A 163 66.00 -56.12 -13.76
C VAL A 163 66.85 -57.39 -13.69
N ALA A 164 66.30 -58.49 -13.18
CA ALA A 164 66.99 -59.79 -13.19
C ALA A 164 67.28 -60.27 -14.62
N ALA A 165 66.27 -60.26 -15.50
CA ALA A 165 66.42 -60.64 -16.90
C ALA A 165 67.41 -59.75 -17.68
N GLU A 166 67.47 -58.46 -17.34
CA GLU A 166 68.42 -57.51 -17.94
C GLU A 166 69.87 -57.83 -17.57
N ARG A 167 70.14 -58.10 -16.28
CA ARG A 167 71.46 -58.53 -15.82
C ARG A 167 71.87 -59.89 -16.41
N ASP A 168 70.91 -60.79 -16.58
CA ASP A 168 71.17 -62.09 -17.20
C ASP A 168 71.57 -61.95 -18.66
N LEU A 169 70.83 -61.13 -19.43
CA LEU A 169 71.21 -60.81 -20.81
C LEU A 169 72.61 -60.20 -20.90
N GLU A 170 72.95 -59.25 -20.01
CA GLU A 170 74.29 -58.66 -19.95
C GLU A 170 75.38 -59.72 -19.69
N ARG A 171 75.12 -60.67 -18.77
CA ARG A 171 76.02 -61.78 -18.48
C ARG A 171 76.19 -62.71 -19.69
N TYR A 172 75.10 -63.06 -20.38
CA TYR A 172 75.16 -63.90 -21.58
C TYR A 172 75.88 -63.22 -22.75
N ASN A 173 75.68 -61.91 -22.95
CA ASN A 173 76.40 -61.14 -23.96
C ASN A 173 77.92 -61.18 -23.72
N ARG A 174 78.37 -60.90 -22.48
CA ARG A 174 79.80 -60.97 -22.12
C ARG A 174 80.37 -62.38 -22.30
N ALA A 175 79.62 -63.42 -21.92
CA ALA A 175 80.04 -64.80 -22.10
C ALA A 175 80.13 -65.21 -23.58
N PHE A 176 79.24 -64.69 -24.44
CA PHE A 176 79.24 -64.95 -25.88
C PHE A 176 80.43 -64.29 -26.58
N GLU A 177 80.74 -63.04 -26.23
CA GLU A 177 81.94 -62.33 -26.70
C GLU A 177 83.23 -63.07 -26.35
N GLY A 178 83.26 -63.71 -25.16
CA GLY A 178 84.36 -64.58 -24.73
C GLY A 178 84.34 -66.00 -25.30
N GLY A 179 83.37 -66.36 -26.15
CA GLY A 179 83.24 -67.69 -26.77
C GLY A 179 82.72 -68.81 -25.85
N ALA A 180 82.17 -68.48 -24.67
CA ALA A 180 81.79 -69.45 -23.63
C ALA A 180 80.33 -69.94 -23.72
N VAL A 181 79.46 -69.28 -24.49
CA VAL A 181 78.05 -69.67 -24.70
C VAL A 181 77.66 -69.57 -26.18
N ALA A 182 76.59 -70.24 -26.60
CA ALA A 182 76.12 -70.21 -27.98
C ALA A 182 75.21 -69.00 -28.25
N LYS A 183 75.14 -68.56 -29.52
CA LYS A 183 74.26 -67.43 -29.94
C LYS A 183 72.78 -67.66 -29.58
N VAL A 184 72.33 -68.91 -29.58
CA VAL A 184 70.95 -69.27 -29.21
C VAL A 184 70.64 -68.95 -27.74
N ASP A 185 71.63 -69.02 -26.85
CA ASP A 185 71.43 -68.73 -25.42
C ASP A 185 71.28 -67.22 -25.18
N VAL A 186 72.03 -66.40 -25.93
CA VAL A 186 71.83 -64.94 -25.95
C VAL A 186 70.44 -64.59 -26.46
N ALA A 187 69.98 -65.22 -27.55
CA ALA A 187 68.64 -64.99 -28.09
C ALA A 187 67.54 -65.35 -27.07
N LYS A 188 67.67 -66.47 -26.35
CA LYS A 188 66.75 -66.83 -25.26
C LYS A 188 66.73 -65.79 -24.13
N ALA A 189 67.89 -65.28 -23.73
CA ALA A 189 67.98 -64.23 -22.70
C ALA A 189 67.33 -62.91 -23.17
N GLN A 190 67.45 -62.57 -24.46
CA GLN A 190 66.75 -61.43 -25.06
C GLN A 190 65.23 -61.61 -25.02
N ASP A 191 64.74 -62.80 -25.38
CA ASP A 191 63.31 -63.11 -25.34
C ASP A 191 62.76 -63.07 -23.90
N GLU A 192 63.51 -63.56 -22.91
CA GLU A 192 63.10 -63.51 -21.50
C GLU A 192 63.06 -62.06 -20.98
N LEU A 193 64.03 -61.21 -21.34
CA LEU A 193 63.98 -59.78 -21.03
C LEU A 193 62.74 -59.13 -21.65
N LYS A 194 62.45 -59.42 -22.92
CA LYS A 194 61.28 -58.87 -23.61
C LYS A 194 59.98 -59.30 -22.94
N LYS A 195 59.88 -60.56 -22.51
CA LYS A 195 58.75 -61.09 -21.74
C LYS A 195 58.60 -60.40 -20.39
N ALA A 196 59.70 -60.17 -19.66
CA ALA A 196 59.68 -59.46 -18.39
C ALA A 196 59.29 -57.97 -18.56
N GLN A 197 59.72 -57.31 -19.65
CA GLN A 197 59.28 -55.95 -20.00
C GLN A 197 57.77 -55.88 -20.27
N ILE A 198 57.21 -56.86 -21.00
CA ILE A 198 55.76 -56.96 -21.24
C ILE A 198 55.02 -57.16 -19.91
N GLY A 199 55.52 -58.07 -19.05
CA GLY A 199 54.96 -58.29 -17.71
C GLY A 199 54.92 -57.02 -16.86
N LEU A 200 56.02 -56.25 -16.84
CA LEU A 200 56.09 -54.96 -16.15
C LEU A 200 55.10 -53.93 -16.72
N SER A 201 54.94 -53.89 -18.05
CA SER A 201 53.95 -53.01 -18.69
C SER A 201 52.53 -53.35 -18.25
N HIS A 202 52.17 -54.63 -18.25
CA HIS A 202 50.85 -55.08 -17.80
C HIS A 202 50.62 -54.83 -16.31
N ALA A 203 51.63 -55.04 -15.46
CA ALA A 203 51.52 -54.75 -14.04
C ALA A 203 51.33 -53.25 -13.78
N ARG A 204 52.00 -52.38 -14.55
CA ARG A 204 51.81 -50.92 -14.50
C ARG A 204 50.39 -50.51 -14.90
N GLU A 205 49.88 -51.06 -16.01
CA GLU A 205 48.50 -50.82 -16.45
C GLU A 205 47.47 -51.39 -15.46
N GLY A 206 47.76 -52.53 -14.85
CA GLY A 206 46.96 -53.14 -13.79
C GLY A 206 46.82 -52.22 -12.59
N LEU A 207 47.94 -51.72 -12.07
CA LEU A 207 47.97 -50.74 -10.98
C LEU A 207 47.15 -49.49 -11.33
N GLY A 208 47.38 -48.88 -12.50
CA GLY A 208 46.63 -47.69 -12.92
C GLY A 208 45.14 -47.94 -13.18
N ARG A 209 44.72 -49.17 -13.50
CA ARG A 209 43.30 -49.56 -13.59
C ARG A 209 42.68 -49.73 -12.21
N GLN A 210 43.35 -50.43 -11.29
CA GLN A 210 42.85 -50.62 -9.92
C GLN A 210 42.73 -49.30 -9.18
N ASP A 211 43.72 -48.41 -9.32
CA ASP A 211 43.69 -47.08 -8.70
C ASP A 211 42.48 -46.26 -9.15
N ARG A 212 42.19 -46.25 -10.46
CA ARG A 212 41.01 -45.55 -11.00
C ARG A 212 39.70 -46.20 -10.57
N SER A 213 39.64 -47.53 -10.57
CA SER A 213 38.44 -48.27 -10.16
C SER A 213 38.10 -48.01 -8.70
N ALA A 214 39.08 -48.15 -7.80
CA ALA A 214 38.94 -47.87 -6.37
C ALA A 214 38.52 -46.42 -6.12
N ALA A 215 39.19 -45.45 -6.76
CA ALA A 215 38.85 -44.04 -6.60
C ALA A 215 37.42 -43.71 -7.06
N LEU A 216 36.96 -44.32 -8.16
CA LEU A 216 35.59 -44.14 -8.64
C LEU A 216 34.56 -44.75 -7.69
N ASP A 217 34.80 -45.96 -7.19
CA ASP A 217 33.88 -46.63 -6.26
C ASP A 217 33.75 -45.87 -4.93
N THR A 218 34.89 -45.53 -4.31
CA THR A 218 34.91 -44.71 -3.08
C THR A 218 34.19 -43.37 -3.31
N ARG A 219 34.44 -42.70 -4.44
CA ARG A 219 33.76 -41.44 -4.78
C ARG A 219 32.25 -41.63 -4.91
N ASN A 220 31.79 -42.68 -5.59
CA ASN A 220 30.37 -42.96 -5.75
C ASN A 220 29.68 -43.22 -4.40
N LYS A 221 30.29 -44.03 -3.53
CA LYS A 221 29.77 -44.29 -2.18
C LYS A 221 29.73 -43.03 -1.31
N ARG A 222 30.76 -42.19 -1.37
CA ARG A 222 30.76 -40.88 -0.70
C ARG A 222 29.66 -39.95 -1.21
N LEU A 223 29.41 -39.91 -2.52
CA LEU A 223 28.33 -39.10 -3.09
C LEU A 223 26.94 -39.57 -2.63
N LEU A 224 26.74 -40.89 -2.49
CA LEU A 224 25.50 -41.44 -1.92
C LEU A 224 25.31 -41.03 -0.47
N ALA A 225 26.36 -41.16 0.36
CA ALA A 225 26.32 -40.70 1.75
C ALA A 225 26.05 -39.18 1.84
N GLN A 226 26.72 -38.37 1.00
CA GLN A 226 26.50 -36.92 0.96
C GLN A 226 25.06 -36.55 0.57
N ARG A 227 24.48 -37.25 -0.41
CA ARG A 227 23.07 -37.07 -0.78
C ARG A 227 22.16 -37.37 0.42
N GLN A 228 22.41 -38.48 1.12
CA GLN A 228 21.64 -38.85 2.29
C GLN A 228 21.81 -37.85 3.44
N ALA A 229 23.00 -37.27 3.62
CA ALA A 229 23.23 -36.23 4.61
C ALA A 229 22.36 -34.98 4.36
N ALA A 230 22.12 -34.62 3.10
CA ALA A 230 21.19 -33.53 2.76
C ALA A 230 19.72 -33.88 3.12
N ILE A 231 19.32 -35.14 3.00
CA ILE A 231 17.99 -35.63 3.40
C ILE A 231 17.85 -35.57 4.93
N VAL A 232 18.88 -36.02 5.68
CA VAL A 232 18.93 -35.91 7.14
C VAL A 232 18.87 -34.45 7.57
N ALA A 233 19.59 -33.54 6.91
CA ALA A 233 19.56 -32.12 7.22
C ALA A 233 18.15 -31.51 7.03
N GLU A 234 17.41 -31.92 6.00
CA GLU A 234 16.02 -31.50 5.82
C GLU A 234 15.10 -32.07 6.91
N ALA A 235 15.23 -33.36 7.24
CA ALA A 235 14.47 -33.96 8.34
C ALA A 235 14.77 -33.26 9.68
N GLN A 236 16.02 -32.89 9.93
CA GLN A 236 16.42 -32.13 11.11
C GLN A 236 15.78 -30.74 11.12
N ARG A 237 15.78 -30.02 9.99
CA ARG A 237 15.08 -28.72 9.88
C ARG A 237 13.59 -28.84 10.21
N GLN A 238 12.94 -29.91 9.76
CA GLN A 238 11.54 -30.18 10.08
C GLN A 238 11.35 -30.44 11.59
N VAL A 239 12.23 -31.20 12.22
CA VAL A 239 12.20 -31.42 13.68
C VAL A 239 12.46 -30.13 14.45
N ASP A 240 13.43 -29.31 14.02
CA ASP A 240 13.73 -28.02 14.67
C ASP A 240 12.56 -27.05 14.56
N ALA A 241 11.86 -27.07 13.41
CA ALA A 241 10.68 -26.26 13.16
C ALA A 241 9.44 -26.69 13.96
N LEU A 242 9.47 -27.83 14.65
CA LEU A 242 8.45 -28.17 15.66
C LEU A 242 8.47 -27.21 16.85
N THR A 243 9.58 -26.49 17.06
CA THR A 243 9.68 -25.43 18.05
C THR A 243 9.28 -24.10 17.42
N LEU A 244 8.07 -23.63 17.72
CA LEU A 244 7.59 -22.34 17.25
C LEU A 244 8.25 -21.22 18.05
N ARG A 245 8.92 -20.32 17.35
CA ARG A 245 9.65 -19.18 17.92
C ARG A 245 9.06 -17.86 17.46
N ALA A 246 9.19 -16.83 18.29
CA ALA A 246 8.77 -15.48 17.92
C ALA A 246 9.62 -14.94 16.75
N PRO A 247 9.01 -14.50 15.64
CA PRO A 247 9.76 -13.97 14.49
C PRO A 247 10.38 -12.58 14.74
N PHE A 248 9.84 -11.83 15.71
CA PHE A 248 10.26 -10.48 16.10
C PHE A 248 9.87 -10.21 17.57
N ASP A 249 10.33 -9.08 18.12
CA ASP A 249 9.94 -8.61 19.45
C ASP A 249 8.50 -8.10 19.43
N GLY A 250 7.65 -8.55 20.35
CA GLY A 250 6.24 -8.22 20.31
C GLY A 250 5.45 -8.80 21.48
N GLN A 251 4.16 -9.04 21.25
CA GLN A 251 3.27 -9.63 22.23
C GLN A 251 2.50 -10.79 21.63
N VAL A 252 2.27 -11.85 22.41
CA VAL A 252 1.41 -12.96 22.00
C VAL A 252 -0.02 -12.46 21.85
N GLY A 253 -0.56 -12.61 20.65
CA GLY A 253 -1.95 -12.26 20.33
C GLY A 253 -2.91 -13.35 20.79
N GLN A 254 -3.71 -13.86 19.86
CA GLN A 254 -4.66 -14.92 20.17
C GLN A 254 -3.96 -16.28 20.13
N VAL A 255 -4.12 -17.06 21.19
CA VAL A 255 -3.78 -18.49 21.20
C VAL A 255 -5.01 -19.26 20.71
N GLN A 256 -4.83 -20.06 19.66
CA GLN A 256 -5.92 -20.76 18.95
C GLN A 256 -6.01 -22.25 19.32
N VAL A 257 -5.04 -22.78 20.05
CA VAL A 257 -5.00 -24.18 20.51
C VAL A 257 -4.91 -24.27 22.03
N ALA A 258 -5.49 -25.32 22.62
CA ALA A 258 -5.37 -25.57 24.04
C ALA A 258 -4.04 -26.25 24.40
N GLN A 259 -3.60 -26.12 25.66
CA GLN A 259 -2.43 -26.84 26.16
C GLN A 259 -2.57 -28.35 25.96
N ARG A 260 -1.54 -29.00 25.41
CA ARG A 260 -1.50 -30.44 25.08
C ARG A 260 -2.55 -30.90 24.07
N ALA A 261 -3.21 -29.98 23.36
CA ALA A 261 -4.10 -30.34 22.28
C ALA A 261 -3.34 -31.04 21.16
N ASN A 262 -3.99 -32.01 20.52
CA ASN A 262 -3.47 -32.63 19.31
C ASN A 262 -3.87 -31.78 18.10
N VAL A 263 -2.90 -31.41 17.28
CA VAL A 263 -3.07 -30.56 16.09
C VAL A 263 -2.68 -31.33 14.83
N ALA A 264 -3.26 -30.93 13.70
CA ALA A 264 -2.85 -31.37 12.38
C ALA A 264 -1.84 -30.39 11.76
N ILE A 265 -1.23 -30.79 10.64
CA ILE A 265 -0.41 -29.88 9.83
C ILE A 265 -1.24 -28.70 9.33
N ASN A 266 -0.65 -27.50 9.37
CA ASN A 266 -1.24 -26.20 9.04
C ASN A 266 -2.36 -25.72 9.98
N ASP A 267 -2.57 -26.37 11.13
CA ASP A 267 -3.48 -25.82 12.14
C ASP A 267 -2.88 -24.54 12.76
N PRO A 268 -3.69 -23.48 12.92
CA PRO A 268 -3.22 -22.24 13.53
C PRO A 268 -2.98 -22.45 15.03
N VAL A 269 -1.78 -22.08 15.53
CA VAL A 269 -1.38 -22.28 16.92
C VAL A 269 -1.60 -21.01 17.74
N LEU A 270 -0.93 -19.93 17.35
CA LEU A 270 -1.03 -18.62 18.01
C LEU A 270 -0.57 -17.51 17.07
N SER A 271 -0.94 -16.27 17.35
CA SER A 271 -0.41 -15.10 16.62
C SER A 271 0.60 -14.30 17.46
N VAL A 272 1.51 -13.61 16.79
CA VAL A 272 2.46 -12.68 17.43
C VAL A 272 2.26 -11.30 16.84
N VAL A 273 2.04 -10.30 17.70
CA VAL A 273 1.73 -8.93 17.30
C VAL A 273 2.94 -8.04 17.52
N ASP A 274 3.35 -7.31 16.48
CA ASP A 274 4.34 -6.24 16.61
C ASP A 274 3.68 -4.99 17.20
N LEU A 275 4.12 -4.60 18.40
CA LEU A 275 3.61 -3.42 19.11
C LEU A 275 4.37 -2.12 18.75
N GLY A 276 5.48 -2.23 18.01
CA GLY A 276 6.31 -1.09 17.63
C GLY A 276 5.76 -0.31 16.45
N VAL A 277 4.98 -0.95 15.57
CA VAL A 277 4.48 -0.35 14.33
C VAL A 277 2.97 -0.57 14.20
N PHE A 278 2.20 0.38 14.75
CA PHE A 278 0.77 0.45 14.50
C PHE A 278 0.45 1.32 13.28
N GLU A 279 -0.57 0.92 12.54
CA GLU A 279 -1.18 1.71 11.48
C GLU A 279 -2.65 1.96 11.82
N VAL A 280 -3.22 3.00 11.24
CA VAL A 280 -4.66 3.27 11.34
C VAL A 280 -5.28 3.05 9.97
N GLU A 281 -6.14 2.05 9.90
CA GLU A 281 -6.94 1.76 8.72
C GLU A 281 -8.18 2.63 8.75
N ILE A 282 -8.34 3.48 7.74
CA ILE A 282 -9.49 4.37 7.56
C ILE A 282 -10.27 3.97 6.32
N LYS A 283 -11.55 4.32 6.30
CA LYS A 283 -12.40 4.19 5.12
C LYS A 283 -12.71 5.56 4.56
N VAL A 284 -12.43 5.76 3.28
CA VAL A 284 -12.62 7.04 2.59
C VAL A 284 -13.61 6.83 1.44
N PRO A 285 -14.64 7.68 1.28
CA PRO A 285 -15.55 7.57 0.14
C PRO A 285 -14.81 7.59 -1.20
N GLU A 286 -15.26 6.79 -2.16
CA GLU A 286 -14.62 6.63 -3.47
C GLU A 286 -14.44 7.96 -4.22
N SER A 287 -15.36 8.91 -4.02
CA SER A 287 -15.30 10.25 -4.62
C SER A 287 -14.00 11.01 -4.28
N PHE A 288 -13.37 10.72 -3.14
CA PHE A 288 -12.11 11.31 -2.71
C PHE A 288 -10.90 10.41 -2.98
N ALA A 289 -11.11 9.14 -3.37
CA ALA A 289 -10.03 8.17 -3.51
C ALA A 289 -9.02 8.54 -4.61
N ARG A 290 -9.47 9.22 -5.69
CA ARG A 290 -8.60 9.71 -6.77
C ARG A 290 -7.61 10.78 -6.32
N ASP A 291 -7.96 11.50 -5.25
CA ASP A 291 -7.14 12.56 -4.69
C ASP A 291 -6.20 12.04 -3.59
N LEU A 292 -6.29 10.77 -3.20
CA LEU A 292 -5.40 10.16 -2.20
C LEU A 292 -4.10 9.70 -2.83
N ALA A 293 -2.98 10.10 -2.24
CA ALA A 293 -1.65 9.62 -2.61
C ALA A 293 -0.83 9.18 -1.41
N ILE A 294 0.03 8.19 -1.62
CA ILE A 294 1.00 7.75 -0.61
C ILE A 294 1.91 8.93 -0.23
N GLY A 295 2.15 9.09 1.07
CA GLY A 295 2.98 10.16 1.63
C GLY A 295 2.21 11.44 2.00
N MET A 296 0.92 11.56 1.62
CA MET A 296 0.11 12.71 2.01
C MET A 296 0.03 12.88 3.53
N PRO A 297 0.12 14.12 4.04
CA PRO A 297 0.07 14.39 5.47
C PRO A 297 -1.35 14.15 6.02
N ALA A 298 -1.39 13.49 7.17
CA ALA A 298 -2.60 13.25 7.93
C ALA A 298 -2.37 13.56 9.42
N GLN A 299 -3.45 13.78 10.14
CA GLN A 299 -3.44 13.91 11.59
C GLN A 299 -4.39 12.88 12.18
N ILE A 300 -3.92 12.12 13.16
CA ILE A 300 -4.73 11.14 13.88
C ILE A 300 -5.04 11.74 15.24
N ALA A 301 -6.31 11.90 15.58
CA ALA A 301 -6.73 12.31 16.91
C ALA A 301 -6.73 11.09 17.84
N GLY A 302 -5.91 11.15 18.88
CA GLY A 302 -5.91 10.19 19.97
C GLY A 302 -7.08 10.41 20.91
N ASN A 303 -7.44 9.35 21.66
CA ASN A 303 -8.47 9.42 22.70
C ASN A 303 -8.01 10.26 23.92
N ASP A 304 -6.74 10.63 23.97
CA ASP A 304 -6.14 11.55 24.94
C ASP A 304 -6.36 13.03 24.57
N GLY A 305 -7.08 13.31 23.48
CA GLY A 305 -7.33 14.66 22.97
C GLY A 305 -6.13 15.26 22.24
N LYS A 306 -5.03 14.51 22.05
CA LYS A 306 -3.85 14.97 21.30
C LYS A 306 -3.95 14.55 19.84
N SER A 307 -3.36 15.35 18.96
CA SER A 307 -3.23 15.01 17.54
C SER A 307 -1.81 14.53 17.24
N TYR A 308 -1.72 13.40 16.54
CA TYR A 308 -0.49 12.77 16.15
C TYR A 308 -0.30 12.92 14.64
N ALA A 309 0.88 13.39 14.23
CA ALA A 309 1.21 13.50 12.81
C ALA A 309 1.28 12.10 12.20
N ALA A 310 0.73 11.94 11.01
CA ALA A 310 0.71 10.70 10.26
C ALA A 310 0.88 10.96 8.77
N LYS A 311 1.13 9.90 8.01
CA LYS A 311 1.16 9.93 6.55
C LYS A 311 0.42 8.74 5.99
N ILE A 312 -0.17 8.91 4.81
CA ILE A 312 -0.74 7.78 4.06
C ILE A 312 0.40 6.81 3.70
N SER A 313 0.33 5.58 4.20
CA SER A 313 1.29 4.51 3.88
C SER A 313 0.81 3.64 2.72
N ALA A 314 -0.51 3.44 2.60
CA ALA A 314 -1.12 2.67 1.52
C ALA A 314 -2.53 3.16 1.20
N VAL A 315 -2.93 2.96 -0.05
CA VAL A 315 -4.31 3.16 -0.54
C VAL A 315 -4.69 1.87 -1.27
N SER A 316 -5.81 1.27 -0.88
CA SER A 316 -6.32 0.05 -1.52
C SER A 316 -6.75 0.38 -2.96
N PRO A 317 -6.41 -0.46 -3.95
CA PRO A 317 -6.96 -0.33 -5.29
C PRO A 317 -8.41 -0.83 -5.37
N GLU A 318 -8.88 -1.57 -4.36
CA GLU A 318 -10.23 -2.13 -4.30
C GLU A 318 -11.20 -1.16 -3.63
N VAL A 319 -12.35 -0.96 -4.27
CA VAL A 319 -13.50 -0.22 -3.73
C VAL A 319 -14.52 -1.22 -3.19
N VAL A 320 -14.87 -1.09 -1.91
CA VAL A 320 -15.87 -1.94 -1.26
C VAL A 320 -16.94 -1.05 -0.65
N ALA A 321 -18.20 -1.28 -1.04
CA ALA A 321 -19.36 -0.50 -0.56
C ALA A 321 -19.22 1.03 -0.76
N GLY A 322 -18.61 1.47 -1.86
CA GLY A 322 -18.41 2.89 -2.16
C GLY A 322 -17.29 3.56 -1.35
N GLU A 323 -16.49 2.78 -0.62
CA GLU A 323 -15.36 3.24 0.17
C GLU A 323 -14.06 2.57 -0.28
N VAL A 324 -12.96 3.31 -0.17
CA VAL A 324 -11.59 2.84 -0.37
C VAL A 324 -10.90 2.80 0.98
N VAL A 325 -10.26 1.68 1.27
CA VAL A 325 -9.46 1.52 2.49
C VAL A 325 -8.11 2.20 2.29
N SER A 326 -7.72 3.08 3.21
CA SER A 326 -6.39 3.66 3.26
C SER A 326 -5.75 3.40 4.62
N ARG A 327 -4.44 3.22 4.65
CA ARG A 327 -3.67 3.02 5.87
C ARG A 327 -2.82 4.24 6.15
N LEU A 328 -2.85 4.69 7.40
CA LEU A 328 -2.08 5.80 7.92
C LEU A 328 -1.00 5.26 8.85
N ARG A 329 0.23 5.73 8.66
CA ARG A 329 1.36 5.44 9.56
C ARG A 329 1.74 6.68 10.35
N PHE A 330 1.96 6.53 11.65
CA PHE A 330 2.42 7.63 12.51
C PHE A 330 3.79 8.16 12.04
N ALA A 331 3.90 9.48 11.94
CA ALA A 331 5.12 10.18 11.57
C ALA A 331 5.78 10.71 12.85
N GLY A 332 6.48 9.84 13.57
CA GLY A 332 7.17 10.17 14.83
C GLY A 332 6.52 9.48 16.03
N ALA A 333 6.13 10.26 17.04
CA ALA A 333 5.49 9.72 18.24
C ALA A 333 4.14 9.09 17.91
N GLN A 334 3.87 7.93 18.51
CA GLN A 334 2.56 7.28 18.53
C GLN A 334 1.95 7.40 19.92
N PRO A 335 0.62 7.37 20.07
CA PRO A 335 -0.03 7.30 21.38
C PRO A 335 0.51 6.11 22.19
N PRO A 336 0.83 6.29 23.48
CA PRO A 336 1.23 5.17 24.32
C PRO A 336 0.07 4.17 24.47
N ALA A 337 0.38 2.88 24.48
CA ALA A 337 -0.57 1.80 24.74
C ALA A 337 -1.77 1.71 23.76
N LEU A 338 -1.52 1.87 22.46
CA LEU A 338 -2.52 1.55 21.43
C LEU A 338 -2.90 0.06 21.48
N ARG A 339 -4.20 -0.22 21.31
CA ARG A 339 -4.72 -1.59 21.16
C ARG A 339 -5.20 -1.82 19.74
N GLN A 340 -5.07 -3.05 19.25
CA GLN A 340 -5.70 -3.44 17.98
C GLN A 340 -7.21 -3.24 18.03
N ASN A 341 -7.80 -2.88 16.89
CA ASN A 341 -9.21 -2.54 16.71
C ASN A 341 -9.71 -1.35 17.53
N GLN A 342 -8.82 -0.60 18.20
CA GLN A 342 -9.17 0.67 18.81
C GLN A 342 -9.61 1.67 17.74
N ARG A 343 -10.73 2.37 17.98
CA ARG A 343 -11.22 3.42 17.08
C ARG A 343 -10.46 4.72 17.32
N LEU A 344 -10.05 5.37 16.25
CA LEU A 344 -9.42 6.69 16.22
C LEU A 344 -10.02 7.47 15.05
N SER A 345 -10.05 8.80 15.12
CA SER A 345 -10.42 9.63 13.98
C SER A 345 -9.18 10.18 13.29
N ALA A 346 -9.23 10.26 11.96
CA ALA A 346 -8.16 10.79 11.15
C ALA A 346 -8.65 11.94 10.29
N ARG A 347 -7.78 12.93 10.11
CA ARG A 347 -7.96 14.07 9.22
C ARG A 347 -6.87 14.03 8.17
N ILE A 348 -7.23 13.86 6.90
CA ILE A 348 -6.30 13.88 5.78
C ILE A 348 -6.39 15.23 5.09
N VAL A 349 -5.24 15.85 4.82
CA VAL A 349 -5.17 17.08 4.04
C VAL A 349 -5.01 16.70 2.57
N LEU A 350 -6.05 16.95 1.76
CA LEU A 350 -6.09 16.63 0.33
C LEU A 350 -5.39 17.70 -0.52
N ASP A 351 -5.65 18.98 -0.24
CA ASP A 351 -5.08 20.10 -0.99
C ASP A 351 -4.97 21.34 -0.09
N THR A 352 -4.02 22.23 -0.37
CA THR A 352 -3.87 23.53 0.30
C THR A 352 -3.70 24.62 -0.74
N ARG A 353 -4.75 25.40 -0.95
CA ARG A 353 -4.73 26.57 -1.85
C ARG A 353 -4.30 27.80 -1.08
N ARG A 354 -3.08 28.25 -1.34
CA ARG A 354 -2.52 29.45 -0.69
C ARG A 354 -3.12 30.71 -1.27
N ASN A 355 -3.36 31.70 -0.40
CA ASN A 355 -3.82 33.03 -0.80
C ASN A 355 -5.14 33.05 -1.61
N ALA A 356 -6.02 32.08 -1.36
CA ALA A 356 -7.34 32.00 -1.98
C ALA A 356 -8.27 33.07 -1.38
N LEU A 357 -9.20 33.58 -2.18
CA LEU A 357 -10.26 34.44 -1.66
C LEU A 357 -11.32 33.53 -1.02
N THR A 358 -11.49 33.61 0.29
CA THR A 358 -12.38 32.71 1.04
C THR A 358 -13.43 33.47 1.83
N VAL A 359 -14.54 32.78 2.07
CA VAL A 359 -15.60 33.22 2.97
C VAL A 359 -16.09 32.04 3.81
N GLU A 360 -16.68 32.33 4.96
CA GLU A 360 -17.28 31.30 5.82
C GLU A 360 -18.32 30.49 5.04
N ARG A 361 -18.24 29.17 5.14
CA ARG A 361 -19.23 28.26 4.54
C ARG A 361 -20.59 28.47 5.23
N GLY A 362 -21.67 28.54 4.46
CA GLY A 362 -23.02 28.64 5.01
C GLY A 362 -24.10 28.23 4.02
N PRO A 363 -25.38 28.25 4.44
CA PRO A 363 -26.53 27.84 3.62
C PRO A 363 -26.67 28.55 2.27
N PHE A 364 -26.03 29.72 2.09
CA PHE A 364 -26.01 30.42 0.79
C PHE A 364 -25.47 29.55 -0.37
N LEU A 365 -24.68 28.51 -0.09
CA LEU A 365 -24.18 27.58 -1.10
C LEU A 365 -25.26 26.63 -1.64
N GLU A 366 -26.32 26.40 -0.88
CA GLU A 366 -27.45 25.56 -1.29
C GLU A 366 -28.46 26.38 -2.09
N GLN A 367 -28.57 27.69 -1.79
CA GLN A 367 -29.42 28.63 -2.51
C GLN A 367 -28.85 28.90 -3.91
N ASP A 368 -29.69 28.72 -4.93
CA ASP A 368 -29.32 28.87 -6.35
C ASP A 368 -28.04 28.10 -6.74
N GLY A 369 -27.75 26.99 -6.05
CA GLY A 369 -26.54 26.18 -6.26
C GLY A 369 -25.22 26.90 -5.96
N GLY A 370 -25.24 27.93 -5.10
CA GLY A 370 -24.03 28.67 -4.70
C GLY A 370 -23.48 29.60 -5.78
N THR A 371 -24.32 29.94 -6.77
CA THR A 371 -23.98 30.83 -7.88
C THR A 371 -24.29 32.30 -7.59
N THR A 372 -24.88 32.60 -6.43
CA THR A 372 -25.32 33.93 -6.07
C THR A 372 -25.04 34.21 -4.60
N ALA A 373 -24.62 35.43 -4.27
CA ALA A 373 -24.47 35.91 -2.90
C ALA A 373 -25.08 37.29 -2.72
N TYR A 374 -25.54 37.58 -1.51
CA TYR A 374 -26.04 38.90 -1.13
C TYR A 374 -24.91 39.70 -0.49
N VAL A 375 -24.45 40.73 -1.20
CA VAL A 375 -23.38 41.63 -0.75
C VAL A 375 -23.98 42.76 0.07
N VAL A 376 -23.47 42.96 1.28
CA VAL A 376 -23.98 43.94 2.24
C VAL A 376 -23.12 45.20 2.20
N ALA A 377 -23.72 46.31 1.75
CA ALA A 377 -23.10 47.63 1.74
C ALA A 377 -24.11 48.70 2.20
N GLY A 378 -23.75 49.50 3.21
CA GLY A 378 -24.58 50.61 3.70
C GLY A 378 -25.99 50.22 4.15
N GLY A 379 -26.14 49.10 4.86
CA GLY A 379 -27.44 48.61 5.33
C GLY A 379 -28.35 48.01 4.23
N VAL A 380 -27.83 47.78 3.03
CA VAL A 380 -28.56 47.15 1.92
C VAL A 380 -27.81 45.89 1.48
N ALA A 381 -28.55 44.79 1.31
CA ALA A 381 -28.07 43.55 0.70
C ALA A 381 -28.46 43.51 -0.78
N THR A 382 -27.46 43.42 -1.66
CA THR A 382 -27.67 43.35 -3.12
C THR A 382 -27.29 41.96 -3.63
N ARG A 383 -28.20 41.34 -4.39
CA ARG A 383 -28.00 40.04 -5.03
C ARG A 383 -26.95 40.17 -6.13
N ARG A 384 -25.88 39.37 -6.07
CA ARG A 384 -24.79 39.38 -7.03
C ARG A 384 -24.42 37.97 -7.46
N ALA A 385 -24.24 37.77 -8.76
CA ALA A 385 -23.72 36.52 -9.30
C ALA A 385 -22.27 36.32 -8.86
N ILE A 386 -21.95 35.13 -8.38
CA ILE A 386 -20.62 34.73 -7.93
C ILE A 386 -20.26 33.37 -8.51
N ARG A 387 -18.96 33.08 -8.56
CA ARG A 387 -18.47 31.75 -8.90
C ARG A 387 -17.68 31.20 -7.72
N THR A 388 -18.16 30.11 -7.14
CA THR A 388 -17.50 29.42 -6.03
C THR A 388 -16.58 28.32 -6.55
N GLY A 389 -15.54 28.01 -5.77
CA GLY A 389 -14.50 27.03 -6.09
C GLY A 389 -14.47 25.87 -5.10
N ALA A 390 -13.27 25.47 -4.71
CA ALA A 390 -13.11 24.43 -3.70
C ALA A 390 -13.75 24.85 -2.37
N SER A 391 -14.22 23.88 -1.59
CA SER A 391 -14.78 24.14 -0.26
C SER A 391 -14.19 23.19 0.77
N SER A 392 -13.97 23.71 1.97
CA SER A 392 -13.52 22.99 3.16
C SER A 392 -14.66 22.90 4.17
N LEU A 393 -14.46 22.22 5.30
CA LEU A 393 -15.48 22.12 6.35
C LEU A 393 -16.01 23.48 6.84
N SER A 394 -15.19 24.54 6.83
CA SER A 394 -15.54 25.85 7.40
C SER A 394 -15.52 27.02 6.41
N GLN A 395 -14.93 26.85 5.22
CA GLN A 395 -14.74 27.94 4.26
C GLN A 395 -15.02 27.48 2.84
N VAL A 396 -15.33 28.43 1.97
CA VAL A 396 -15.46 28.22 0.51
C VAL A 396 -14.64 29.25 -0.25
N GLU A 397 -14.02 28.81 -1.33
CA GLU A 397 -13.28 29.64 -2.26
C GLU A 397 -14.24 30.44 -3.15
N ILE A 398 -13.94 31.72 -3.34
CA ILE A 398 -14.61 32.59 -4.30
C ILE A 398 -13.65 32.84 -5.46
N LEU A 399 -14.04 32.39 -6.65
CA LEU A 399 -13.28 32.58 -7.88
C LEU A 399 -13.62 33.93 -8.53
N GLU A 400 -14.90 34.31 -8.55
CA GLU A 400 -15.38 35.53 -9.21
C GLU A 400 -16.58 36.16 -8.48
N GLY A 401 -16.79 37.46 -8.71
CA GLY A 401 -17.97 38.21 -8.27
C GLY A 401 -17.82 38.97 -6.94
N LEU A 402 -16.82 38.64 -6.12
CA LEU A 402 -16.56 39.32 -4.85
C LEU A 402 -15.11 39.81 -4.74
N GLN A 403 -14.92 40.87 -3.98
CA GLN A 403 -13.61 41.46 -3.68
C GLN A 403 -13.20 41.22 -2.22
N PRO A 404 -11.89 41.22 -1.92
CA PRO A 404 -11.41 41.18 -0.54
C PRO A 404 -12.00 42.33 0.29
N GLY A 405 -12.52 42.02 1.47
CA GLY A 405 -13.09 42.98 2.41
C GLY A 405 -14.61 43.13 2.32
N GLU A 406 -15.24 42.67 1.22
CA GLU A 406 -16.70 42.70 1.08
C GLU A 406 -17.39 41.80 2.12
N ARG A 407 -18.56 42.22 2.60
CA ARG A 407 -19.39 41.47 3.54
C ARG A 407 -20.53 40.79 2.78
N ILE A 408 -20.75 39.50 3.00
CA ILE A 408 -21.86 38.77 2.39
C ILE A 408 -22.72 38.08 3.44
N VAL A 409 -24.01 37.91 3.14
CA VAL A 409 -24.91 37.09 3.95
C VAL A 409 -24.61 35.61 3.68
N VAL A 410 -24.10 34.90 4.68
CA VAL A 410 -23.80 33.46 4.60
C VAL A 410 -24.94 32.59 5.13
N SER A 411 -25.85 33.14 5.96
CA SER A 411 -27.06 32.47 6.45
C SER A 411 -28.23 33.44 6.62
N GLY A 412 -29.46 32.98 6.36
CA GLY A 412 -30.70 33.77 6.46
C GLY A 412 -31.16 34.46 5.16
N ALA A 413 -30.51 34.16 4.03
CA ALA A 413 -30.82 34.72 2.71
C ALA A 413 -32.08 34.13 2.04
N ASP A 414 -32.64 33.07 2.61
CA ASP A 414 -33.93 32.48 2.25
C ASP A 414 -35.09 33.47 2.45
N GLN A 415 -34.99 34.31 3.47
CA GLN A 415 -35.97 35.36 3.79
C GLN A 415 -36.06 36.47 2.72
N PHE A 416 -35.09 36.52 1.80
CA PHE A 416 -35.01 37.55 0.76
C PHE A 416 -35.87 37.25 -0.46
N ALA A 417 -36.45 36.04 -0.57
CA ALA A 417 -37.35 35.64 -1.65
C ALA A 417 -36.83 35.98 -3.06
N ASN A 418 -35.52 35.84 -3.27
CA ASN A 418 -34.82 36.15 -4.53
C ASN A 418 -34.94 37.62 -5.01
N ALA A 419 -35.22 38.55 -4.10
CA ALA A 419 -35.21 39.98 -4.41
C ALA A 419 -33.81 40.45 -4.85
N GLU A 420 -33.75 41.40 -5.79
CA GLU A 420 -32.47 41.97 -6.23
C GLU A 420 -31.81 42.81 -5.13
N THR A 421 -32.61 43.49 -4.32
CA THR A 421 -32.14 44.34 -3.22
C THR A 421 -33.05 44.21 -2.00
N VAL A 422 -32.44 44.08 -0.82
CA VAL A 422 -33.15 43.94 0.46
C VAL A 422 -32.56 44.93 1.47
N ARG A 423 -33.40 45.64 2.20
CA ARG A 423 -32.94 46.55 3.27
C ARG A 423 -32.72 45.77 4.56
N ILE A 424 -31.54 45.91 5.15
CA ILE A 424 -31.21 45.32 6.45
C ILE A 424 -31.49 46.38 7.52
N SER A 425 -32.35 46.04 8.48
CA SER A 425 -32.70 46.92 9.60
C SER A 425 -31.94 46.50 10.87
N GLY A 426 -31.30 47.45 11.56
CA GLY A 426 -30.65 47.23 12.86
C GLY A 426 -29.13 47.06 12.81
N GLU A 427 -28.43 47.92 12.06
CA GLU A 427 -26.96 48.04 12.19
C GLU A 427 -26.59 49.00 13.34
#